data_AF-A0A961ITI1-F1
#
_entry.id   AF-A0A961ITI1-F1
#
_cell.length_a   1.000
_cell.length_b   1.000
_cell.length_c   1.000
_cell.angle_alpha   90.00
_cell.angle_beta   90.00
_cell.angle_gamma   90.00
#
_symmetry.space_group_name_H-M   'P 1'
#
loop_
_entity.id
_entity.type
_entity.pdbx_description
1 polymer ?
#
loop_
_entity_poly.entity_id
_entity_poly.type
_entity_poly.pdbx_seq_one_letter_code
_entity_poly.pdbx_strand_id
1 'polypeptide(L)' 'IGDARKLSLMLNQIPGVVENGLFIDICDRVVIGHQDGRVEVIDINEGTQEESRIDFADDDNIFLDL' A
#
# COMPACT_ATOMS: atom_id res chain seq x y z
N ILE A 1 -8.79 -7.33 13.20
CA ILE A 1 -9.39 -6.27 14.07
C ILE A 1 -10.86 -6.20 13.68
N GLY A 2 -11.80 -6.21 14.64
CA GLY A 2 -13.24 -6.20 14.33
C GLY A 2 -13.79 -4.81 13.98
N ASP A 3 -13.41 -3.78 14.73
CA ASP A 3 -13.76 -2.37 14.47
C ASP A 3 -12.50 -1.51 14.69
N ALA A 4 -11.84 -1.17 13.58
CA ALA A 4 -10.60 -0.40 13.61
C ALA A 4 -10.82 1.05 14.09
N ARG A 5 -11.98 1.65 13.79
CA ARG A 5 -12.29 3.03 14.17
C ARG A 5 -12.50 3.15 15.67
N LYS A 6 -13.32 2.26 16.25
CA LYS A 6 -13.51 2.19 17.70
C LYS A 6 -12.20 1.90 18.42
N LEU A 7 -11.39 0.98 17.88
CA LEU A 7 -10.10 0.66 18.47
C LEU A 7 -9.15 1.88 18.46
N SER A 8 -9.02 2.58 17.33
CA SER A 8 -8.20 3.80 17.21
C SER A 8 -8.60 4.86 18.23
N LEU A 9 -9.91 5.12 18.36
CA LEU A 9 -10.44 6.06 19.37
C LEU A 9 -10.06 5.65 20.79
N MET A 10 -10.15 4.36 21.12
CA MET A 10 -9.79 3.89 22.47
C MET A 10 -8.29 3.98 22.75
N LEU A 11 -7.45 3.66 21.77
CA LEU A 11 -5.99 3.74 21.89
C LEU A 11 -5.52 5.17 22.15
N ASN A 12 -6.12 6.15 21.46
CA ASN A 12 -5.77 7.56 21.61
C ASN A 12 -6.13 8.15 23.00
N GLN A 13 -6.96 7.46 23.79
CA GLN A 13 -7.31 7.88 25.16
C GLN A 13 -6.35 7.33 26.23
N ILE A 14 -5.38 6.48 25.87
CA ILE A 14 -4.45 5.89 26.83
C ILE A 14 -3.31 6.88 27.13
N PRO A 15 -3.07 7.27 28.39
CA PRO A 15 -1.96 8.16 28.73
C PRO A 15 -0.61 7.60 28.28
N GLY A 16 0.17 8.44 27.59
CA GLY A 16 1.47 8.06 27.04
C GLY A 16 1.43 7.49 25.62
N VAL A 17 0.24 7.19 25.08
CA VAL A 17 0.08 6.93 23.64
C VAL A 17 0.10 8.27 22.91
N VAL A 18 1.02 8.40 21.96
CA VAL A 18 1.16 9.59 21.13
C VAL A 18 0.33 9.46 19.86
N GLU A 19 0.41 8.30 19.21
CA GLU A 19 -0.30 7.98 17.97
C GLU A 19 -0.42 6.46 17.83
N ASN A 20 -1.36 5.97 17.03
CA ASN A 20 -1.47 4.57 16.68
C ASN A 20 -1.25 4.33 15.18
N GLY A 21 -0.91 3.09 14.80
CA GLY A 21 -0.58 2.75 13.41
C GLY A 21 -1.79 2.50 12.50
N LEU A 22 -3.00 2.98 12.85
CA LEU A 22 -4.21 2.73 12.06
C LEU A 22 -4.49 3.89 11.10
N PHE A 23 -4.24 3.65 9.81
CA PHE A 23 -4.44 4.60 8.72
C PHE A 23 -5.87 4.51 8.19
N ILE A 24 -6.83 5.04 8.95
CA ILE A 24 -8.28 4.92 8.66
C ILE A 24 -8.73 6.14 7.83
N ASP A 25 -9.47 5.89 6.75
CA ASP A 25 -10.06 6.89 5.83
C ASP A 25 -9.06 7.86 5.17
N ILE A 26 -7.78 7.50 5.07
CA ILE A 26 -6.75 8.36 4.47
C ILE A 26 -6.07 7.76 3.24
N CYS A 27 -6.37 6.51 2.90
CA CYS A 27 -5.81 5.83 1.74
C CYS A 27 -6.83 5.86 0.59
N ASP A 28 -6.50 6.60 -0.47
CA ASP A 28 -7.29 6.68 -1.69
C ASP A 28 -6.91 5.59 -2.71
N ARG A 29 -5.61 5.26 -2.78
CA ARG A 29 -5.06 4.28 -3.73
C ARG A 29 -4.11 3.31 -3.05
N VAL A 30 -4.18 2.04 -3.43
CA VAL A 30 -3.27 0.98 -2.99
C VAL A 30 -2.57 0.39 -4.22
N VAL A 31 -1.24 0.29 -4.15
CA VAL A 31 -0.41 -0.39 -5.16
C VAL A 31 0.21 -1.62 -4.53
N ILE A 32 -0.02 -2.80 -5.12
CA ILE A 32 0.43 -4.10 -4.62
C ILE A 32 1.40 -4.68 -5.65
N GLY A 33 2.68 -4.78 -5.28
CA GLY A 33 3.69 -5.48 -6.08
C GLY A 33 3.80 -6.95 -5.65
N HIS A 34 3.82 -7.85 -6.64
CA HIS A 34 4.01 -9.29 -6.45
C HIS A 34 5.42 -9.72 -6.89
N GLN A 35 5.91 -10.82 -6.32
CA GLN A 35 7.24 -11.37 -6.63
C GLN A 35 7.35 -11.89 -8.07
N ASP A 36 6.22 -12.18 -8.72
CA ASP A 36 6.14 -12.67 -10.10
C ASP A 36 6.08 -11.56 -11.15
N GLY A 37 6.29 -10.31 -10.74
CA GLY A 37 6.24 -9.12 -11.59
C GLY A 37 4.86 -8.52 -11.80
N ARG A 38 3.80 -9.10 -11.21
CA ARG A 38 2.46 -8.48 -11.25
C ARG A 38 2.39 -7.26 -10.33
N VAL A 39 1.60 -6.28 -10.76
CA VAL A 39 1.27 -5.08 -10.01
C VAL A 39 -0.25 -4.88 -10.06
N GLU A 40 -0.89 -4.81 -8.90
CA GLU A 40 -2.30 -4.44 -8.78
C GLU A 40 -2.42 -3.00 -8.26
N VAL A 41 -3.31 -2.22 -8.87
CA VAL A 41 -3.65 -0.86 -8.43
C VAL A 41 -5.13 -0.81 -8.12
N ILE A 42 -5.48 -0.43 -6.89
CA ILE A 42 -6.86 -0.27 -6.44
C ILE A 42 -7.09 1.21 -6.13
N ASP A 43 -8.11 1.82 -6.73
CA ASP A 43 -8.49 3.21 -6.49
C ASP A 43 -9.96 3.29 -6.06
N ILE A 44 -10.20 3.85 -4.87
CA ILE A 44 -11.56 4.00 -4.33
C ILE A 44 -12.33 5.16 -4.98
N ASN A 45 -11.63 6.18 -5.46
CA ASN A 45 -12.24 7.38 -6.05
C ASN A 45 -12.74 7.09 -7.47
N GLU A 46 -11.99 6.28 -8.21
CA GLU A 46 -12.39 5.81 -9.54
C GLU A 46 -13.19 4.50 -9.49
N GLY A 47 -13.15 3.78 -8.35
CA GLY A 47 -13.79 2.48 -8.19
C GLY A 47 -13.15 1.39 -9.06
N THR A 48 -11.87 1.54 -9.37
CA THR A 48 -11.13 0.69 -10.31
C THR A 48 -10.19 -0.26 -9.59
N GLN A 49 -9.98 -1.42 -10.21
CA GLN A 49 -8.91 -2.36 -9.87
C GLN A 49 -8.23 -2.78 -11.17
N GLU A 50 -6.95 -2.43 -11.30
CA GLU A 50 -6.16 -2.67 -12.49
C GLU A 50 -5.02 -3.64 -12.16
N GLU A 51 -4.81 -4.67 -12.99
CA GLU A 51 -3.66 -5.56 -12.90
C GLU A 51 -2.76 -5.33 -14.12
N SER A 52 -1.46 -5.20 -13.87
CA SER A 52 -0.43 -5.13 -14.90
C SER A 52 0.72 -6.08 -14.56
N ARG A 53 1.55 -6.42 -15.54
CA ARG A 53 2.76 -7.21 -15.35
C ARG A 53 3.95 -6.43 -15.88
N ILE A 54 4.97 -6.28 -15.05
CA ILE A 54 6.24 -5.71 -15.46
C ILE A 54 7.16 -6.88 -15.78
N ASP A 55 7.57 -6.95 -17.05
CA ASP A 55 8.67 -7.82 -17.45
C ASP A 55 9.97 -7.09 -17.10
N PHE A 56 10.65 -7.57 -16.06
CA PHE A 56 12.02 -7.13 -15.78
C PHE A 56 12.89 -7.62 -16.93
N ALA A 57 13.60 -6.71 -17.60
CA ALA A 57 14.68 -7.12 -18.49
C ALA A 57 15.71 -7.91 -17.68
N ASP A 58 16.31 -8.94 -18.28
CA ASP A 58 17.40 -9.72 -17.68
C ASP A 58 18.51 -8.78 -17.15
N ASP A 59 19.37 -9.29 -16.25
CA ASP A 59 20.49 -8.60 -15.54
C ASP A 59 21.56 -7.95 -16.47
N ASP A 60 21.21 -7.59 -17.70
CA ASP A 60 22.04 -6.82 -18.60
C ASP A 60 22.33 -5.44 -17.98
N ASN A 61 23.63 -5.24 -17.76
CA ASN A 61 24.16 -4.02 -17.17
C ASN A 61 23.83 -2.81 -18.05
N ILE A 62 22.99 -1.91 -17.53
CA ILE A 62 22.55 -0.67 -18.18
C ILE A 62 23.67 0.38 -18.38
N PHE A 63 24.91 0.06 -17.98
CA PHE A 63 26.11 0.89 -18.15
C PHE A 63 27.14 0.28 -19.12
N LEU A 64 26.75 -0.69 -19.96
CA LEU A 64 27.68 -1.31 -20.91
C LEU A 64 28.29 -0.32 -21.91
N ASP A 65 27.63 0.80 -22.13
CA ASP A 65 27.93 1.83 -23.11
C ASP A 65 28.35 3.18 -22.50
N LEU A 66 28.72 3.20 -21.20
CA LEU A 66 29.34 4.35 -20.53
C LEU A 66 30.87 4.21 -20.38
#